data_AF-A0A916YXB7-F1
#
_entry.id   AF-A0A916YXB7-F1
#
_cell.length_a   1.000
_cell.length_b   1.000
_cell.length_c   1.000
_cell.angle_alpha   90.00
_cell.angle_beta   90.00
_cell.angle_gamma   90.00
#
_symmetry.space_group_name_H-M   'P 1'
#
loop_
_entity.id
_entity.type
_entity.pdbx_description
1 polymer ?
#
loop_
_entity_poly.entity_id
_entity_poly.type
_entity_poly.pdbx_seq_one_letter_code
_entity_poly.pdbx_strand_id
1 'polypeptide(L)'
;MTRVVGIPSSRVANFFSFQRDPLQFLVDALPVGEMVSLRTSSLRPTFIVNSPAFIQEILVHQEERFRKGRSSNVLRRTIGDGLLTSEHASHKHQKKYLMPVFYKERIQSYAGVVVEETERLADTLKEGEAVPMHEVMMRLTLGIIARSMFNTELNETKTELAVAVDDTIRLSAKTIFSPLILPLAVPTPGNRRHVKAIRSLEDMIYDTIAAARRNPAFYADSLLGLLLDTKDEHGHPIGDEEIRDQMMTMLLAGHETTANAMVWAFYALDQMGSADERLYQEVRELPLNALEISGGAISL
;
A
#
# COMPACT_ATOMS: atom_id res chain seq x y z
N MET A 1 -6.71 -13.13 -34.63
CA MET A 1 -5.87 -14.16 -33.97
C MET A 1 -4.67 -13.45 -33.39
N THR A 2 -4.67 -13.16 -32.10
CA THR A 2 -3.52 -12.50 -31.48
C THR A 2 -2.37 -13.48 -31.40
N ARG A 3 -1.28 -13.16 -32.07
CA ARG A 3 -0.12 -14.05 -32.16
C ARG A 3 0.70 -13.86 -30.91
N VAL A 4 0.74 -14.87 -30.05
CA VAL A 4 1.73 -14.94 -28.97
C VAL A 4 3.12 -14.90 -29.61
N VAL A 5 3.92 -13.90 -29.26
CA VAL A 5 5.30 -13.75 -29.77
C VAL A 5 6.26 -14.25 -28.69
N GLY A 6 7.22 -15.09 -29.07
CA GLY A 6 8.27 -15.49 -28.14
C GLY A 6 9.30 -14.37 -27.98
N ILE A 7 9.70 -14.08 -26.74
CA ILE A 7 10.82 -13.17 -26.49
C ILE A 7 12.09 -13.70 -27.20
N PRO A 8 12.89 -12.83 -27.85
CA PRO A 8 14.03 -13.27 -28.67
C PRO A 8 15.15 -13.94 -27.85
N SER A 9 15.34 -13.53 -26.61
CA SER A 9 16.41 -13.99 -25.71
C SER A 9 16.11 -15.32 -25.00
N SER A 10 17.17 -15.97 -24.51
CA SER A 10 17.08 -17.23 -23.76
C SER A 10 16.45 -17.04 -22.37
N ARG A 11 15.91 -18.11 -21.77
CA ARG A 11 15.34 -18.07 -20.40
C ARG A 11 16.30 -17.50 -19.37
N VAL A 12 17.56 -17.92 -19.44
CA VAL A 12 18.61 -17.52 -18.49
C VAL A 12 18.95 -16.04 -18.71
N ALA A 13 19.10 -15.61 -19.96
CA ALA A 13 19.31 -14.20 -20.28
C ALA A 13 18.15 -13.33 -19.79
N ASN A 14 16.90 -13.73 -20.03
CA ASN A 14 15.72 -13.01 -19.54
C ASN A 14 15.71 -12.87 -18.02
N PHE A 15 16.04 -13.94 -17.31
CA PHE A 15 16.10 -13.92 -15.86
C PHE A 15 17.12 -12.90 -15.36
N PHE A 16 18.35 -12.91 -15.88
CA PHE A 16 19.38 -11.96 -15.47
C PHE A 16 19.07 -10.53 -15.91
N SER A 17 18.54 -10.32 -17.11
CA SER A 17 18.10 -9.00 -17.57
C SER A 17 17.02 -8.43 -16.66
N PHE A 18 15.99 -9.23 -16.34
CA PHE A 18 14.93 -8.82 -15.43
C PHE A 18 15.44 -8.56 -14.02
N GLN A 19 16.37 -9.36 -13.49
CA GLN A 19 16.93 -9.13 -12.15
C GLN A 19 17.82 -7.88 -12.08
N ARG A 20 18.51 -7.55 -13.18
CA ARG A 20 19.38 -6.37 -13.26
C ARG A 20 18.58 -5.08 -13.42
N ASP A 21 17.59 -5.08 -14.31
CA ASP A 21 16.75 -3.92 -14.59
C ASP A 21 15.34 -4.37 -15.00
N PRO A 22 14.43 -4.59 -14.02
CA PRO A 22 13.08 -5.04 -14.29
C PRO A 22 12.30 -4.07 -15.19
N LEU A 23 12.51 -2.76 -15.00
CA LEU A 23 11.78 -1.73 -15.74
C LEU A 23 12.21 -1.71 -17.19
N GLN A 24 13.52 -1.61 -17.46
CA GLN A 24 14.03 -1.63 -18.83
C GLN A 24 13.64 -2.93 -19.54
N PHE A 25 13.70 -4.07 -18.85
CA PHE A 25 13.26 -5.34 -19.41
C PHE A 25 11.79 -5.33 -19.86
N LEU A 26 10.88 -4.74 -19.06
CA LEU A 26 9.47 -4.60 -19.42
C LEU A 26 9.26 -3.60 -20.56
N VAL A 27 10.01 -2.49 -20.58
CA VAL A 27 9.97 -1.49 -21.66
C VAL A 27 10.45 -2.11 -22.98
N ASP A 28 11.55 -2.87 -22.96
CA ASP A 28 12.09 -3.57 -24.14
C ASP A 28 11.14 -4.65 -24.66
N ALA A 29 10.24 -5.17 -23.81
CA ALA A 29 9.23 -6.13 -24.19
C ALA A 29 8.00 -5.49 -24.88
N LEU A 30 7.74 -4.19 -24.70
CA LEU A 30 6.62 -3.47 -25.34
C LEU A 30 6.61 -3.61 -26.87
N PRO A 31 7.71 -3.30 -27.61
CA PRO A 31 7.72 -3.40 -29.07
C PRO A 31 7.72 -4.83 -29.59
N VAL A 32 7.95 -5.85 -28.75
CA VAL A 32 8.00 -7.26 -29.15
C VAL A 32 6.61 -7.77 -29.55
N GLY A 33 5.56 -7.28 -28.90
CA GLY A 33 4.19 -7.58 -29.27
C GLY A 33 3.17 -7.44 -28.14
N GLU A 34 1.91 -7.65 -28.49
CA GLU A 34 0.76 -7.56 -27.60
C GLU A 34 0.75 -8.59 -26.46
N MET A 35 1.28 -9.78 -26.73
CA MET A 35 1.41 -10.86 -25.74
C MET A 35 2.75 -11.58 -25.98
N VAL A 36 3.68 -11.40 -25.05
CA VAL A 36 5.07 -11.87 -25.17
C VAL A 36 5.29 -13.06 -24.26
N SER A 37 5.60 -14.22 -24.82
CA SER A 37 6.00 -15.39 -24.05
C SER A 37 7.44 -15.27 -23.57
N LEU A 38 7.64 -15.33 -22.26
CA LEU A 38 8.97 -15.36 -21.63
C LEU A 38 9.66 -16.73 -21.74
N ARG A 39 8.98 -17.69 -22.39
CA ARG A 39 9.44 -19.06 -22.60
C ARG A 39 9.82 -19.79 -21.31
N THR A 40 9.38 -19.38 -20.12
CA THR A 40 9.87 -19.86 -18.80
C THR A 40 9.82 -21.37 -18.57
N SER A 41 8.68 -22.03 -18.82
CA SER A 41 8.50 -23.48 -18.68
C SER A 41 7.38 -23.98 -19.60
N SER A 42 7.44 -25.24 -20.04
CA SER A 42 6.36 -25.87 -20.82
C SER A 42 5.13 -26.17 -19.97
N LEU A 43 5.30 -26.47 -18.68
CA LEU A 43 4.19 -26.77 -17.75
C LEU A 43 3.55 -25.51 -17.16
N ARG A 44 4.32 -24.43 -17.02
CA ARG A 44 3.88 -23.15 -16.46
C ARG A 44 4.48 -22.01 -17.27
N PRO A 45 3.95 -21.75 -18.48
CA PRO A 45 4.43 -20.65 -19.31
C PRO A 45 4.10 -19.31 -18.64
N THR A 46 4.97 -18.33 -18.83
CA THR A 46 4.79 -16.97 -18.35
C THR A 46 4.75 -16.03 -19.54
N PHE A 47 3.85 -15.04 -19.46
CA PHE A 47 3.62 -14.07 -20.51
C PHE A 47 3.68 -12.66 -19.93
N ILE A 48 4.20 -11.72 -20.71
CA ILE A 48 3.97 -10.28 -20.55
C ILE A 48 2.79 -9.93 -21.46
N VAL A 49 1.81 -9.19 -20.93
CA VAL A 49 0.62 -8.79 -21.66
C VAL A 49 0.63 -7.27 -21.79
N ASN A 50 0.84 -6.79 -23.02
CA ASN A 50 0.96 -5.37 -23.34
C ASN A 50 -0.32 -4.80 -23.96
N SER A 51 -1.18 -5.65 -24.55
CA SER A 51 -2.40 -5.20 -25.22
C SER A 51 -3.45 -4.72 -24.21
N PRO A 52 -3.95 -3.46 -24.31
CA PRO A 52 -4.99 -2.96 -23.42
C PRO A 52 -6.27 -3.81 -23.45
N ALA A 53 -6.65 -4.34 -24.62
CA ALA A 53 -7.81 -5.21 -24.76
C ALA A 53 -7.65 -6.52 -23.97
N PHE A 54 -6.44 -7.09 -23.95
CA PHE A 54 -6.16 -8.29 -23.16
C PHE A 54 -6.04 -8.01 -21.68
N ILE A 55 -5.47 -6.87 -21.30
CA ILE A 55 -5.45 -6.42 -19.91
C ILE A 55 -6.90 -6.28 -19.40
N GLN A 56 -7.79 -5.66 -20.18
CA GLN A 56 -9.21 -5.55 -19.84
C GLN A 56 -9.89 -6.93 -19.76
N GLU A 57 -9.65 -7.81 -20.73
CA GLU A 57 -10.22 -9.16 -20.70
C GLU A 57 -9.80 -9.91 -19.42
N ILE A 58 -8.51 -9.84 -19.04
CA ILE A 58 -7.96 -10.52 -17.86
C ILE A 58 -8.48 -9.90 -16.55
N LEU A 59 -8.45 -8.57 -16.44
CA LEU A 59 -8.69 -7.86 -15.19
C LEU A 59 -10.17 -7.53 -14.95
N VAL A 60 -11.03 -7.62 -15.97
CA VAL A 60 -12.45 -7.23 -15.88
C VAL A 60 -13.38 -8.35 -16.34
N HIS A 61 -13.21 -8.87 -17.55
CA HIS A 61 -14.20 -9.80 -18.13
C HIS A 61 -14.01 -11.25 -17.67
N GLN A 62 -12.78 -11.65 -17.33
CA GLN A 62 -12.41 -13.01 -16.98
C GLN A 62 -11.71 -13.10 -15.62
N GLU A 63 -11.86 -12.10 -14.74
CA GLU A 63 -11.15 -12.03 -13.46
C GLU A 63 -11.30 -13.32 -12.63
N GLU A 64 -12.47 -13.97 -12.68
CA GLU A 64 -12.76 -15.22 -11.98
C GLU A 64 -11.95 -16.43 -12.47
N ARG A 65 -11.38 -16.36 -13.68
CA ARG A 65 -10.54 -17.42 -14.26
C ARG A 65 -9.06 -17.28 -13.91
N PHE A 66 -8.65 -16.12 -13.39
CA PHE A 66 -7.28 -15.83 -13.03
C PHE A 66 -7.09 -15.84 -11.51
N ARG A 67 -5.91 -16.22 -11.06
CA ARG A 67 -5.52 -16.14 -9.65
C ARG A 67 -4.24 -15.34 -9.51
N LYS A 68 -4.12 -14.63 -8.40
CA LYS A 68 -2.92 -13.92 -7.98
C LYS A 68 -1.76 -14.92 -7.86
N GLY A 69 -0.61 -14.49 -8.34
CA GLY A 69 0.56 -15.34 -8.50
C GLY A 69 1.35 -15.56 -7.22
N ARG A 70 2.60 -16.00 -7.40
CA ARG A 70 3.53 -16.34 -6.30
C ARG A 70 3.76 -15.17 -5.33
N SER A 71 3.77 -13.94 -5.83
CA SER A 71 3.92 -12.72 -5.02
C SER A 71 2.82 -12.58 -3.97
N SER A 72 1.57 -12.89 -4.32
CA SER A 72 0.43 -12.83 -3.39
C SER A 72 0.54 -13.84 -2.26
N ASN A 73 1.15 -15.01 -2.50
CA ASN A 73 1.41 -15.97 -1.43
C ASN A 73 2.51 -15.50 -0.45
N VAL A 74 3.48 -14.70 -0.93
CA VAL A 74 4.47 -14.07 -0.06
C VAL A 74 3.82 -12.97 0.78
N LEU A 75 2.98 -12.16 0.16
CA LEU A 75 2.20 -11.12 0.86
C LEU A 75 1.26 -11.75 1.89
N ARG A 76 0.51 -12.80 1.55
CA ARG A 76 -0.42 -13.48 2.49
C ARG A 76 0.27 -14.01 3.73
N ARG A 77 1.54 -14.46 3.63
CA ARG A 77 2.35 -14.88 4.80
C ARG A 77 2.74 -13.72 5.72
N THR A 78 2.64 -12.49 5.22
CA THR A 78 3.11 -11.28 5.88
C THR A 78 1.95 -10.47 6.46
N ILE A 79 0.88 -10.29 5.68
CA ILE A 79 -0.26 -9.43 6.05
C ILE A 79 -1.58 -10.21 6.25
N GLY A 80 -1.54 -11.54 6.17
CA GLY A 80 -2.74 -12.37 6.30
C GLY A 80 -3.64 -12.36 5.05
N ASP A 81 -4.91 -12.72 5.23
CA ASP A 81 -5.94 -12.78 4.19
C ASP A 81 -6.83 -11.51 4.18
N GLY A 82 -6.18 -10.34 4.11
CA GLY A 82 -6.87 -9.05 3.94
C GLY A 82 -7.21 -8.74 2.48
N LEU A 83 -7.75 -7.53 2.23
CA LEU A 83 -8.24 -7.13 0.90
C LEU A 83 -7.20 -7.25 -0.23
N LEU A 84 -5.92 -7.04 0.09
CA LEU A 84 -4.83 -7.13 -0.89
C LEU A 84 -4.54 -8.56 -1.31
N THR A 85 -4.77 -9.56 -0.46
CA THR A 85 -4.39 -10.96 -0.68
C THR A 85 -5.58 -11.86 -0.97
N SER A 86 -6.78 -11.49 -0.51
CA SER A 86 -8.02 -12.21 -0.79
C SER A 86 -8.38 -12.19 -2.27
N GLU A 87 -9.17 -13.18 -2.71
CA GLU A 87 -9.55 -13.39 -4.12
C GLU A 87 -11.02 -13.79 -4.26
N HIS A 88 -11.60 -13.50 -5.43
CA HIS A 88 -12.93 -13.95 -5.83
C HIS A 88 -14.02 -13.66 -4.77
N ALA A 89 -14.73 -14.69 -4.31
CA ALA A 89 -15.81 -14.58 -3.34
C ALA A 89 -15.34 -13.98 -2.00
N SER A 90 -14.17 -14.35 -1.50
CA SER A 90 -13.61 -13.77 -0.26
C SER A 90 -13.35 -12.28 -0.45
N HIS A 91 -12.65 -11.90 -1.53
CA HIS A 91 -12.41 -10.48 -1.83
C HIS A 91 -13.71 -9.68 -1.99
N LYS A 92 -14.71 -10.23 -2.69
CA LYS A 92 -16.01 -9.57 -2.88
C LYS A 92 -16.74 -9.37 -1.54
N HIS A 93 -16.69 -10.39 -0.68
CA HIS A 93 -17.29 -10.34 0.65
C HIS A 93 -16.58 -9.29 1.54
N GLN A 94 -15.25 -9.36 1.62
CA GLN A 94 -14.44 -8.40 2.39
C GLN A 94 -14.63 -6.97 1.92
N LYS A 95 -14.54 -6.75 0.59
CA LYS A 95 -14.77 -5.43 0.00
C LYS A 95 -16.12 -4.87 0.41
N LYS A 96 -17.18 -5.67 0.35
CA LYS A 96 -18.55 -5.22 0.64
C LYS A 96 -18.71 -4.71 2.07
N TYR A 97 -18.23 -5.45 3.07
CA TYR A 97 -18.35 -5.00 4.46
C TYR A 97 -17.39 -3.86 4.79
N LEU A 98 -16.26 -3.72 4.08
CA LEU A 98 -15.29 -2.63 4.28
C LEU A 98 -15.67 -1.31 3.59
N MET A 99 -16.49 -1.34 2.54
CA MET A 99 -16.89 -0.12 1.80
C MET A 99 -17.32 1.06 2.69
N PRO A 100 -18.11 0.87 3.78
CA PRO A 100 -18.57 1.98 4.63
C PRO A 100 -17.45 2.78 5.29
N VAL A 101 -16.31 2.15 5.55
CA VAL A 101 -15.10 2.79 6.10
C VAL A 101 -14.57 3.86 5.15
N PHE A 102 -14.82 3.70 3.85
CA PHE A 102 -14.38 4.59 2.78
C PHE A 102 -15.50 5.51 2.25
N TYR A 103 -16.59 5.68 3.00
CA TYR A 103 -17.64 6.63 2.63
C TYR A 103 -17.20 8.08 2.84
N LYS A 104 -17.85 9.00 2.11
CA LYS A 104 -17.47 10.42 2.05
C LYS A 104 -17.34 11.06 3.43
N GLU A 105 -18.28 10.77 4.32
CA GLU A 105 -18.33 11.31 5.68
C GLU A 105 -17.11 10.83 6.50
N ARG A 106 -16.63 9.61 6.25
CA ARG A 106 -15.42 9.05 6.90
C ARG A 106 -14.15 9.62 6.30
N ILE A 107 -14.10 9.77 4.97
CA ILE A 107 -12.97 10.40 4.27
C ILE A 107 -12.73 11.82 4.79
N GLN A 108 -13.78 12.60 5.09
CA GLN A 108 -13.63 13.93 5.67
C GLN A 108 -12.93 13.93 7.03
N SER A 109 -13.20 12.93 7.89
CA SER A 109 -12.47 12.76 9.16
C SER A 109 -10.97 12.51 8.92
N TYR A 110 -10.64 11.62 7.97
CA TYR A 110 -9.24 11.34 7.62
C TYR A 110 -8.52 12.55 7.02
N ALA A 111 -9.24 13.38 6.25
CA ALA A 111 -8.67 14.60 5.69
C ALA A 111 -8.16 15.55 6.80
N GLY A 112 -8.84 15.61 7.94
CA GLY A 112 -8.35 16.39 9.09
C GLY A 112 -7.02 15.89 9.62
N VAL A 113 -6.88 14.57 9.79
CA VAL A 113 -5.62 13.95 10.20
C VAL A 113 -4.51 14.22 9.17
N VAL A 114 -4.83 14.18 7.87
CA VAL A 114 -3.88 14.49 6.80
C VAL A 114 -3.39 15.94 6.90
N VAL A 115 -4.31 16.90 7.08
CA VAL A 115 -3.96 18.32 7.22
C VAL A 115 -3.08 18.54 8.45
N GLU A 116 -3.51 18.08 9.62
CA GLU A 116 -2.77 18.27 10.87
C GLU A 116 -1.36 17.66 10.82
N GLU A 117 -1.19 16.45 10.26
CA GLU A 117 0.14 15.85 10.12
C GLU A 117 1.01 16.55 9.06
N THR A 118 0.38 17.11 8.02
CA THR A 118 1.07 17.90 7.00
C THR A 118 1.54 19.24 7.56
N GLU A 119 0.73 19.91 8.38
CA GLU A 119 1.09 21.15 9.07
C GLU A 119 2.23 20.90 10.07
N ARG A 120 2.09 19.88 10.93
CA ARG A 120 3.16 19.46 11.85
C ARG A 120 4.46 19.16 11.13
N LEU A 121 4.38 18.56 9.94
CA LEU A 121 5.55 18.33 9.10
C LEU A 121 6.13 19.66 8.58
N ALA A 122 5.28 20.51 8.01
CA ALA A 122 5.66 21.79 7.42
C ALA A 122 6.38 22.69 8.45
N ASP A 123 5.91 22.70 9.71
CA ASP A 123 6.54 23.42 10.83
C ASP A 123 7.98 22.96 11.13
N THR A 124 8.35 21.74 10.72
CA THR A 124 9.73 21.23 10.86
C THR A 124 10.65 21.62 9.71
N LEU A 125 10.09 22.10 8.60
CA LEU A 125 10.85 22.50 7.42
C LEU A 125 11.29 23.95 7.54
N LYS A 126 12.50 24.25 7.09
CA LYS A 126 13.04 25.62 7.07
C LYS A 126 13.16 26.10 5.64
N GLU A 127 12.78 27.35 5.43
CA GLU A 127 12.94 28.00 4.13
C GLU A 127 14.41 27.99 3.69
N GLY A 128 14.64 27.63 2.43
CA GLY A 128 15.97 27.54 1.83
C GLY A 128 16.78 26.30 2.21
N GLU A 129 16.27 25.41 3.07
CA GLU A 129 16.95 24.17 3.45
C GLU A 129 16.55 23.00 2.53
N ALA A 130 17.54 22.31 1.98
CA ALA A 130 17.30 21.09 1.21
C ALA A 130 17.00 19.92 2.16
N VAL A 131 15.96 19.14 1.85
CA VAL A 131 15.54 17.99 2.66
C VAL A 131 15.49 16.70 1.86
N PRO A 132 15.73 15.53 2.48
CA PRO A 132 15.56 14.24 1.81
C PRO A 132 14.06 13.94 1.62
N MET A 133 13.48 14.38 0.49
CA MET A 133 12.04 14.31 0.21
C MET A 133 11.43 12.93 0.45
N HIS A 134 12.15 11.85 0.11
CA HIS A 134 11.68 10.49 0.36
C HIS A 134 11.48 10.20 1.86
N GLU A 135 12.44 10.57 2.72
CA GLU A 135 12.33 10.36 4.17
C GLU A 135 11.23 11.24 4.77
N VAL A 136 11.11 12.47 4.29
CA VAL A 136 10.07 13.43 4.68
C VAL A 136 8.67 12.88 4.37
N MET A 137 8.46 12.39 3.14
CA MET A 137 7.18 11.83 2.72
C MET A 137 6.87 10.50 3.43
N MET A 138 7.85 9.62 3.63
CA MET A 138 7.67 8.38 4.41
C MET A 138 7.23 8.70 5.84
N ARG A 139 7.87 9.67 6.50
CA ARG A 139 7.48 10.11 7.85
C ARG A 139 6.05 10.63 7.88
N LEU A 140 5.67 11.43 6.88
CA LEU A 140 4.32 11.97 6.75
C LEU A 140 3.27 10.86 6.65
N THR A 141 3.42 9.96 5.68
CA THR A 141 2.41 8.94 5.43
C THR A 141 2.33 7.93 6.57
N LEU A 142 3.44 7.64 7.25
CA LEU A 142 3.43 6.82 8.47
C LEU A 142 2.66 7.50 9.60
N GLY A 143 2.88 8.80 9.81
CA GLY A 143 2.18 9.59 10.82
C GLY A 143 0.68 9.63 10.57
N ILE A 144 0.28 9.90 9.33
CA ILE A 144 -1.12 9.90 8.89
C ILE A 144 -1.75 8.55 9.15
N ILE A 145 -1.19 7.47 8.58
CA ILE A 145 -1.84 6.16 8.68
C ILE A 145 -1.90 5.68 10.12
N ALA A 146 -0.88 5.98 10.92
CA ALA A 146 -0.88 5.55 12.30
C ALA A 146 -1.91 6.33 13.15
N ARG A 147 -2.07 7.64 12.93
CA ARG A 147 -3.12 8.40 13.61
C ARG A 147 -4.51 7.99 13.14
N SER A 148 -4.73 7.86 11.84
CA SER A 148 -6.03 7.46 11.29
C SER A 148 -6.44 6.04 11.72
N MET A 149 -5.47 5.13 11.90
CA MET A 149 -5.72 3.73 12.28
C MET A 149 -5.75 3.47 13.78
N PHE A 150 -4.73 3.93 14.50
CA PHE A 150 -4.52 3.58 15.90
C PHE A 150 -4.98 4.70 16.85
N ASN A 151 -5.40 5.86 16.32
CA ASN A 151 -5.74 7.05 17.10
C ASN A 151 -4.73 7.41 18.20
N THR A 152 -3.44 7.14 17.97
CA THR A 152 -2.37 7.40 18.94
C THR A 152 -1.45 8.51 18.45
N GLU A 153 -1.10 9.42 19.37
CA GLU A 153 0.03 10.32 19.17
C GLU A 153 1.32 9.54 19.39
N LEU A 154 1.91 9.07 18.29
CA LEU A 154 3.15 8.32 18.33
C LEU A 154 4.30 9.27 18.72
N ASN A 155 4.90 9.14 19.90
CA ASN A 155 6.14 9.87 20.22
C ASN A 155 7.34 8.93 20.48
N GLU A 156 7.16 7.80 21.17
CA GLU A 156 8.25 6.80 21.35
C GLU A 156 8.06 5.55 20.46
N THR A 157 6.81 5.16 20.19
CA THR A 157 6.44 4.02 19.33
C THR A 157 6.75 4.25 17.83
N LYS A 158 7.04 5.50 17.40
CA LYS A 158 7.31 5.85 15.98
C LYS A 158 8.48 5.06 15.41
N THR A 159 9.58 4.97 16.14
CA THR A 159 10.82 4.39 15.61
C THR A 159 10.70 2.87 15.47
N GLU A 160 10.11 2.20 16.47
CA GLU A 160 9.91 0.75 16.41
C GLU A 160 8.90 0.37 15.31
N LEU A 161 7.80 1.11 15.20
CA LEU A 161 6.81 0.91 14.15
C LEU A 161 7.42 1.14 12.75
N ALA A 162 8.13 2.26 12.55
CA ALA A 162 8.78 2.57 11.28
C ALA A 162 9.77 1.48 10.88
N VAL A 163 10.61 1.02 11.81
CA VAL A 163 11.59 -0.06 11.56
C VAL A 163 10.89 -1.38 11.24
N ALA A 164 9.82 -1.72 11.95
CA ALA A 164 9.06 -2.95 11.70
C ALA A 164 8.34 -2.92 10.34
N VAL A 165 7.76 -1.77 9.96
CA VAL A 165 7.13 -1.57 8.65
C VAL A 165 8.18 -1.66 7.53
N ASP A 166 9.30 -0.94 7.62
CA ASP A 166 10.38 -0.97 6.63
C ASP A 166 10.95 -2.39 6.46
N ASP A 167 11.27 -3.07 7.56
CA ASP A 167 11.77 -4.44 7.52
C ASP A 167 10.78 -5.39 6.84
N THR A 168 9.49 -5.25 7.16
CA THR A 168 8.43 -6.10 6.62
C THR A 168 8.29 -5.88 5.11
N ILE A 169 8.25 -4.64 4.65
CA ILE A 169 8.17 -4.27 3.23
C ILE A 169 9.40 -4.77 2.47
N ARG A 170 10.60 -4.40 2.94
CA ARG A 170 11.86 -4.68 2.26
C ARG A 170 12.13 -6.16 2.15
N LEU A 171 11.89 -6.93 3.20
CA LEU A 171 12.11 -8.38 3.20
C LEU A 171 11.03 -9.12 2.41
N SER A 172 9.79 -8.59 2.37
CA SER A 172 8.74 -9.08 1.47
C SER A 172 9.12 -8.88 0.01
N ALA A 173 9.52 -7.67 -0.37
CA ALA A 173 9.98 -7.35 -1.72
C ALA A 173 11.16 -8.22 -2.13
N LYS A 174 12.18 -8.33 -1.27
CA LYS A 174 13.33 -9.21 -1.49
C LYS A 174 12.91 -10.67 -1.76
N THR A 175 11.91 -11.16 -1.05
CA THR A 175 11.39 -12.53 -1.23
C THR A 175 10.57 -12.67 -2.51
N ILE A 176 9.76 -11.66 -2.87
CA ILE A 176 8.95 -11.61 -4.10
C ILE A 176 9.84 -11.68 -5.34
N PHE A 177 10.95 -10.94 -5.34
CA PHE A 177 11.89 -10.88 -6.46
C PHE A 177 12.99 -11.95 -6.41
N SER A 178 13.04 -12.78 -5.36
CA SER A 178 14.02 -13.86 -5.24
C SER A 178 13.71 -15.00 -6.23
N PRO A 179 14.74 -15.60 -6.87
CA PRO A 179 14.57 -16.82 -7.66
C PRO A 179 14.08 -18.01 -6.82
N LEU A 180 14.38 -17.98 -5.52
CA LEU A 180 14.02 -19.03 -4.57
C LEU A 180 13.23 -18.42 -3.41
N ILE A 181 11.94 -18.77 -3.33
CA ILE A 181 11.06 -18.40 -2.23
C ILE A 181 11.19 -19.46 -1.14
N LEU A 182 12.03 -19.21 -0.14
CA LEU A 182 12.16 -20.08 1.02
C LEU A 182 10.92 -19.93 1.93
N PRO A 183 10.42 -21.01 2.54
CA PRO A 183 9.42 -20.91 3.60
C PRO A 183 9.95 -20.08 4.78
N LEU A 184 9.09 -19.28 5.42
CA LEU A 184 9.46 -18.48 6.62
C LEU A 184 9.97 -19.36 7.79
N ALA A 185 9.56 -20.63 7.83
CA ALA A 185 10.04 -21.61 8.81
C ALA A 185 11.54 -21.92 8.70
N VAL A 186 12.19 -21.64 7.56
CA VAL A 186 13.64 -21.82 7.40
C VAL A 186 14.36 -20.72 8.18
N PRO A 187 15.22 -21.03 9.17
CA PRO A 187 15.76 -20.05 10.11
C PRO A 187 16.94 -19.24 9.56
N THR A 188 16.80 -18.66 8.37
CA THR A 188 17.80 -17.74 7.83
C THR A 188 17.80 -16.42 8.64
N PRO A 189 18.91 -15.66 8.68
CA PRO A 189 18.93 -14.35 9.34
C PRO A 189 17.85 -13.40 8.81
N GLY A 190 17.61 -13.42 7.50
CA GLY A 190 16.55 -12.63 6.85
C GLY A 190 15.16 -13.05 7.31
N ASN A 191 14.84 -14.36 7.32
CA ASN A 191 13.54 -14.85 7.77
C ASN A 191 13.31 -14.58 9.26
N ARG A 192 14.34 -14.72 10.11
CA ARG A 192 14.23 -14.40 11.54
C ARG A 192 13.91 -12.91 11.76
N ARG A 193 14.56 -12.01 11.03
CA ARG A 193 14.27 -10.57 11.05
C ARG A 193 12.85 -10.28 10.55
N HIS A 194 12.45 -10.91 9.44
CA HIS A 194 11.10 -10.79 8.87
C HIS A 194 10.02 -11.23 9.86
N VAL A 195 10.16 -12.41 10.46
CA VAL A 195 9.22 -12.95 11.44
C VAL A 195 9.16 -12.06 12.68
N LYS A 196 10.31 -11.51 13.14
CA LYS A 196 10.34 -10.56 14.25
C LYS A 196 9.55 -9.29 13.90
N ALA A 197 9.77 -8.72 12.70
CA ALA A 197 9.08 -7.51 12.26
C ALA A 197 7.56 -7.73 12.14
N ILE A 198 7.12 -8.84 11.53
CA ILE A 198 5.69 -9.21 11.49
C ILE A 198 5.11 -9.27 12.91
N ARG A 199 5.76 -10.00 13.83
CA ARG A 199 5.26 -10.17 15.20
C ARG A 199 5.15 -8.84 15.93
N SER A 200 6.14 -7.96 15.79
CA SER A 200 6.06 -6.62 16.38
C SER A 200 4.86 -5.82 15.87
N LEU A 201 4.54 -5.90 14.58
CA LEU A 201 3.33 -5.27 14.02
C LEU A 201 2.04 -5.94 14.52
N GLU A 202 2.01 -7.28 14.56
CA GLU A 202 0.87 -8.05 15.06
C GLU A 202 0.58 -7.72 16.54
N ASP A 203 1.61 -7.72 17.39
CA ASP A 203 1.49 -7.41 18.82
C ASP A 203 0.91 -6.00 19.02
N MET A 204 1.45 -4.99 18.31
CA MET A 204 0.92 -3.62 18.36
C MET A 204 -0.54 -3.53 17.90
N ILE A 205 -0.90 -4.26 16.84
CA ILE A 205 -2.28 -4.29 16.34
C ILE A 205 -3.22 -4.91 17.36
N TYR A 206 -2.88 -6.08 17.91
CA TYR A 206 -3.72 -6.75 18.91
C TYR A 206 -3.83 -5.94 20.21
N ASP A 207 -2.76 -5.31 20.66
CA ASP A 207 -2.80 -4.40 21.81
C ASP A 207 -3.75 -3.21 21.56
N THR A 208 -3.74 -2.67 20.34
CA THR A 208 -4.64 -1.57 19.95
C THR A 208 -6.09 -2.06 19.84
N ILE A 209 -6.34 -3.23 19.27
CA ILE A 209 -7.69 -3.84 19.25
C ILE A 209 -8.21 -3.99 20.68
N ALA A 210 -7.39 -4.51 21.60
CA ALA A 210 -7.76 -4.64 23.00
C ALA A 210 -7.97 -3.29 23.71
N ALA A 211 -7.20 -2.26 23.37
CA ALA A 211 -7.40 -0.90 23.87
C ALA A 211 -8.71 -0.29 23.34
N ALA A 212 -9.01 -0.47 22.06
CA ALA A 212 -10.21 0.04 21.42
C ALA A 212 -11.49 -0.61 21.97
N ARG A 213 -11.46 -1.91 22.25
CA ARG A 213 -12.58 -2.58 22.94
C ARG A 213 -12.80 -2.07 24.37
N ARG A 214 -11.74 -1.66 25.08
CA ARG A 214 -11.83 -1.09 26.43
C ARG A 214 -12.29 0.37 26.44
N ASN A 215 -12.01 1.13 25.37
CA ASN A 215 -12.40 2.52 25.25
C ASN A 215 -12.97 2.84 23.85
N PRO A 216 -14.18 2.35 23.51
CA PRO A 216 -14.73 2.50 22.16
C PRO A 216 -14.91 3.96 21.72
N ALA A 217 -15.30 4.83 22.67
CA ALA A 217 -15.51 6.25 22.40
C ALA A 217 -14.24 6.95 21.89
N PHE A 218 -13.07 6.54 22.38
CA PHE A 218 -11.80 7.10 21.92
C PHE A 218 -11.47 6.68 20.49
N TYR A 219 -11.94 5.54 20.00
CA TYR A 219 -11.61 5.03 18.66
C TYR A 219 -12.73 5.23 17.63
N ALA A 220 -13.87 5.81 18.02
CA ALA A 220 -15.09 5.83 17.22
C ALA A 220 -14.91 6.34 15.78
N ASP A 221 -14.05 7.35 15.58
CA ASP A 221 -13.80 7.95 14.26
C ASP A 221 -12.51 7.46 13.60
N SER A 222 -11.79 6.53 14.25
CA SER A 222 -10.63 5.87 13.66
C SER A 222 -11.03 4.72 12.73
N LEU A 223 -10.15 4.37 11.81
CA LEU A 223 -10.31 3.20 10.96
C LEU A 223 -10.50 1.91 11.79
N LEU A 224 -9.78 1.74 12.91
CA LEU A 224 -9.99 0.59 13.81
C LEU A 224 -11.39 0.58 14.44
N GLY A 225 -11.88 1.73 14.93
CA GLY A 225 -13.24 1.81 15.49
C GLY A 225 -14.29 1.40 14.47
N LEU A 226 -14.15 1.86 13.23
CA LEU A 226 -15.05 1.50 12.14
C LEU A 226 -14.98 0.01 11.79
N LEU A 227 -13.78 -0.59 11.79
CA LEU A 227 -13.61 -2.03 11.61
C LEU A 227 -14.27 -2.83 12.74
N LEU A 228 -14.18 -2.36 13.99
CA LEU A 228 -14.83 -3.00 15.13
C LEU A 228 -16.37 -2.94 15.06
N ASP A 229 -16.91 -1.86 14.49
CA ASP A 229 -18.35 -1.70 14.26
C ASP A 229 -18.85 -2.42 13.00
N THR A 230 -17.94 -2.92 12.17
CA THR A 230 -18.27 -3.59 10.91
C THR A 230 -18.87 -4.97 11.15
N LYS A 231 -19.92 -5.28 10.38
CA LYS A 231 -20.63 -6.56 10.44
C LYS A 231 -20.58 -7.26 9.08
N ASP A 232 -20.50 -8.58 9.12
CA ASP A 232 -20.62 -9.44 7.95
C ASP A 232 -22.03 -9.44 7.36
N GLU A 233 -22.23 -10.19 6.28
CA GLU A 233 -23.53 -10.29 5.59
C GLU A 233 -24.64 -10.94 6.42
N HIS A 234 -24.29 -11.59 7.53
CA HIS A 234 -25.20 -12.21 8.48
C HIS A 234 -25.46 -11.33 9.72
N GLY A 235 -24.83 -10.14 9.79
CA GLY A 235 -24.95 -9.21 10.89
C GLY A 235 -24.04 -9.52 12.09
N HIS A 236 -23.10 -10.46 11.95
CA HIS A 236 -22.11 -10.77 12.98
C HIS A 236 -20.91 -9.81 12.89
N PRO A 237 -20.32 -9.41 14.02
CA PRO A 237 -19.05 -8.68 14.01
C PRO A 237 -17.95 -9.50 13.31
N ILE A 238 -17.07 -8.83 12.57
CA ILE A 238 -15.87 -9.47 12.02
C ILE A 238 -14.88 -9.85 13.13
N GLY A 239 -14.13 -10.93 12.92
CA GLY A 239 -13.23 -11.48 13.93
C GLY A 239 -11.94 -10.68 14.09
N ASP A 240 -11.27 -10.82 15.24
CA ASP A 240 -10.02 -10.09 15.53
C ASP A 240 -8.88 -10.42 14.54
N GLU A 241 -8.81 -11.66 14.03
CA GLU A 241 -7.86 -12.04 12.98
C GLU A 241 -8.13 -11.30 11.67
N GLU A 242 -9.40 -11.14 11.29
CA GLU A 242 -9.80 -10.43 10.09
C GLU A 242 -9.54 -8.92 10.23
N ILE A 243 -9.83 -8.33 11.39
CA ILE A 243 -9.47 -6.95 11.71
C ILE A 243 -7.94 -6.77 11.59
N ARG A 244 -7.17 -7.68 12.19
CA ARG A 244 -5.71 -7.66 12.11
C ARG A 244 -5.22 -7.69 10.67
N ASP A 245 -5.76 -8.57 9.85
CA ASP A 245 -5.37 -8.72 8.44
C ASP A 245 -5.67 -7.45 7.63
N GLN A 246 -6.82 -6.81 7.87
CA GLN A 246 -7.14 -5.53 7.23
C GLN A 246 -6.24 -4.40 7.72
N MET A 247 -5.91 -4.35 9.01
CA MET A 247 -4.98 -3.36 9.55
C MET A 247 -3.57 -3.52 8.96
N MET A 248 -3.04 -4.75 8.94
CA MET A 248 -1.75 -5.04 8.29
C MET A 248 -1.75 -4.64 6.81
N THR A 249 -2.86 -4.96 6.11
CA THR A 249 -3.04 -4.61 4.70
C THR A 249 -2.98 -3.10 4.47
N MET A 250 -3.75 -2.33 5.24
CA MET A 250 -3.83 -0.87 5.07
C MET A 250 -2.52 -0.18 5.46
N LEU A 251 -1.91 -0.58 6.57
CA LEU A 251 -0.64 -0.03 7.05
C LEU A 251 0.46 -0.17 6.00
N LEU A 252 0.69 -1.38 5.48
CA LEU A 252 1.76 -1.61 4.51
C LEU A 252 1.44 -1.04 3.12
N ALA A 253 0.17 -1.14 2.68
CA ALA A 253 -0.21 -0.67 1.36
C ALA A 253 -0.25 0.87 1.27
N GLY A 254 -0.69 1.55 2.32
CA GLY A 254 -0.92 3.01 2.32
C GLY A 254 0.30 3.86 2.63
N HIS A 255 1.30 3.29 3.31
CA HIS A 255 2.48 4.03 3.77
C HIS A 255 3.47 4.34 2.63
N GLU A 256 4.06 3.31 2.01
CA GLU A 256 5.16 3.50 1.05
C GLU A 256 4.65 3.96 -0.33
N THR A 257 3.50 3.48 -0.77
CA THR A 257 2.96 3.80 -2.11
C THR A 257 2.61 5.29 -2.24
N THR A 258 1.92 5.84 -1.24
CA THR A 258 1.54 7.26 -1.18
C THR A 258 2.78 8.14 -1.04
N ALA A 259 3.75 7.75 -0.21
CA ALA A 259 4.99 8.51 -0.04
C ALA A 259 5.76 8.61 -1.36
N ASN A 260 5.93 7.50 -2.07
CA ASN A 260 6.58 7.46 -3.37
C ASN A 260 5.81 8.27 -4.42
N ALA A 261 4.48 8.20 -4.43
CA ALA A 261 3.65 9.01 -5.33
C ALA A 261 3.87 10.51 -5.09
N MET A 262 3.92 10.95 -3.82
CA MET A 262 4.18 12.35 -3.47
C MET A 262 5.58 12.80 -3.87
N VAL A 263 6.61 11.97 -3.65
CA VAL A 263 7.97 12.26 -4.10
C VAL A 263 8.00 12.52 -5.61
N TRP A 264 7.39 11.62 -6.39
CA TRP A 264 7.32 11.77 -7.85
C TRP A 264 6.45 12.95 -8.29
N ALA A 265 5.38 13.26 -7.56
CA ALA A 265 4.55 14.42 -7.83
C ALA A 265 5.34 15.72 -7.66
N PHE A 266 6.05 15.90 -6.53
CA PHE A 266 6.90 17.07 -6.32
C PHE A 266 8.04 17.16 -7.34
N TYR A 267 8.67 16.03 -7.66
CA TYR A 267 9.68 15.99 -8.72
C TYR A 267 9.08 16.41 -10.07
N ALA A 268 7.92 15.90 -10.44
CA ALA A 268 7.28 16.25 -11.71
C ALA A 268 6.86 17.73 -11.75
N LEU A 269 6.37 18.28 -10.64
CA LEU A 269 6.03 19.71 -10.53
C LEU A 269 7.26 20.60 -10.73
N ASP A 270 8.38 20.26 -10.09
CA ASP A 270 9.65 20.98 -10.24
C ASP A 270 10.19 20.92 -11.69
N GLN A 271 10.02 19.79 -12.37
CA GLN A 271 10.47 19.62 -13.76
C GLN A 271 9.52 20.26 -14.79
N MET A 272 8.26 20.52 -14.43
CA MET A 272 7.24 21.09 -15.32
C MET A 272 6.98 22.56 -14.94
N GLY A 273 7.79 23.48 -15.46
CA GLY A 273 7.85 24.86 -14.96
C GLY A 273 6.62 25.77 -15.08
N SER A 274 5.45 25.28 -15.49
CA SER A 274 4.18 26.04 -15.34
C SER A 274 3.13 25.27 -14.54
N ALA A 275 3.45 24.08 -14.05
CA ALA A 275 2.53 23.22 -13.32
C ALA A 275 2.45 23.64 -11.84
N ASP A 276 3.57 24.08 -11.27
CA ASP A 276 3.66 24.66 -9.93
C ASP A 276 2.84 25.94 -9.79
N GLU A 277 2.96 26.89 -10.72
CA GLU A 277 2.18 28.14 -10.71
C GLU A 277 0.67 27.86 -10.74
N ARG A 278 0.25 26.91 -11.57
CA ARG A 278 -1.15 26.49 -11.70
C ARG A 278 -1.66 25.83 -10.42
N LEU A 279 -0.86 24.97 -9.80
CA LEU A 279 -1.18 24.36 -8.52
C LEU A 279 -1.34 25.44 -7.43
N TYR A 280 -0.43 26.41 -7.37
CA TYR A 280 -0.54 27.52 -6.42
C TYR A 280 -1.79 28.37 -6.65
N GLN A 281 -2.17 28.63 -7.91
CA GLN A 281 -3.41 29.32 -8.24
C GLN A 281 -4.63 28.52 -7.77
N GLU A 282 -4.70 27.23 -8.10
CA GLU A 282 -5.80 26.36 -7.69
C GLU A 282 -5.96 26.35 -6.18
N VAL A 283 -4.86 26.17 -5.42
CA VAL A 283 -4.88 26.17 -3.95
C VAL A 283 -5.34 27.51 -3.37
N ARG A 284 -4.95 28.65 -3.97
CA ARG A 284 -5.41 29.98 -3.52
C ARG A 284 -6.88 30.25 -3.81
N GLU A 285 -7.41 29.68 -4.89
CA GLU A 285 -8.81 29.80 -5.28
C GLU A 285 -9.73 28.85 -4.49
N LEU A 286 -9.17 27.83 -3.84
CA LEU A 286 -9.93 26.99 -2.93
C LEU A 286 -10.46 27.83 -1.77
N PRO A 287 -11.77 27.77 -1.47
CA PRO A 287 -12.30 28.39 -0.26
C PRO A 287 -11.77 27.60 0.94
N LEU A 288 -10.63 28.00 1.49
CA LEU A 288 -10.02 27.39 2.69
C LEU A 288 -11.00 27.43 3.88
N ASN A 289 -11.92 28.40 3.90
CA ASN A 289 -13.02 28.51 4.87
C ASN A 289 -14.12 27.45 4.71
N ALA A 290 -14.15 26.68 3.62
CA ALA A 290 -15.09 25.57 3.44
C ALA A 290 -14.52 24.24 3.96
N LEU A 291 -13.23 24.21 4.30
CA LEU A 291 -12.59 23.17 5.10
C LEU A 291 -12.57 23.62 6.57
N GLU A 292 -13.73 23.94 7.14
CA GLU A 292 -13.91 23.80 8.60
C GLU A 292 -13.84 22.31 8.94
N ILE A 293 -12.64 21.75 8.83
CA ILE A 293 -12.26 20.55 9.54
C ILE A 293 -12.29 20.99 10.99
N SER A 294 -13.27 20.52 11.74
CA SER A 294 -13.53 20.87 13.12
C SER A 294 -12.29 20.64 14.00
N GLY A 295 -11.40 21.64 14.11
CA GLY A 295 -10.21 21.52 14.94
C GLY A 295 -8.99 22.35 14.55
N GLY A 296 -9.14 23.63 14.20
CA GLY A 296 -7.97 24.54 14.14
C GLY A 296 -8.08 25.59 13.05
N ALA A 297 -8.06 26.86 13.46
CA ALA A 297 -7.96 27.97 12.53
C ALA A 297 -6.58 27.96 11.85
N ILE A 298 -6.55 27.62 10.56
CA ILE A 298 -5.39 27.84 9.69
C ILE A 298 -5.20 29.36 9.60
N SER A 299 -4.13 29.85 10.22
CA SER A 299 -3.71 31.25 10.11
C SER A 299 -2.70 31.34 8.98
N LEU A 300 -3.09 31.95 7.86
CA LEU A 300 -2.17 32.41 6.81
C LEU A 300 -1.53 33.74 7.21
#